data_AF-A0A832ZS88-F1
#
_entry.id   AF-A0A832ZS88-F1
#
_cell.length_a   1.000
_cell.length_b   1.000
_cell.length_c   1.000
_cell.angle_alpha   90.00
_cell.angle_beta   90.00
_cell.angle_gamma   90.00
#
_symmetry.space_group_name_H-M   'P 1'
#
loop_
_entity.id
_entity.type
_entity.pdbx_description
1 polymer ?
#
loop_
_entity_poly.entity_id
_entity_poly.type
_entity_poly.pdbx_seq_one_letter_code
_entity_poly.pdbx_strand_id
1 'polypeptide(L)'
;MYREYIILSRGGQGGVTASRILASAATYEGRWAQAIPEFGAERRGAIVRSYLRVSDGIIKRHSKIYRADGLSIFSSKILSLIDIKREIPNDLTLIVNSPYKPDLEGFKEIYYVDATSIALKHDLVLAGWPIVNTAMASAMAKVFNIASIDNIVKAIEEYFSGEIAIKNISAAMEAWDMVAR
;
A
#
# COMPACT_ATOMS: atom_id res chain seq x y z
N MET A 1 -0.42 -21.40 3.70
CA MET A 1 -0.19 -20.39 4.77
C MET A 1 -0.50 -19.04 4.16
N TYR A 2 -1.17 -18.14 4.87
CA TYR A 2 -1.48 -16.81 4.33
C TYR A 2 -0.56 -15.76 4.95
N ARG A 3 -0.19 -14.75 4.16
CA ARG A 3 0.52 -13.55 4.61
C ARG A 3 -0.46 -12.41 4.82
N GLU A 4 -0.17 -11.60 5.81
CA GLU A 4 -1.05 -10.55 6.33
C GLU A 4 -0.33 -9.21 6.30
N TYR A 5 -0.96 -8.20 5.72
CA TYR A 5 -0.37 -6.88 5.57
C TYR A 5 -1.32 -5.81 6.06
N ILE A 6 -0.75 -4.78 6.67
CA ILE A 6 -1.46 -3.58 7.10
C ILE A 6 -1.04 -2.43 6.18
N ILE A 7 -2.01 -1.60 5.79
CA ILE A 7 -1.79 -0.36 5.06
C ILE A 7 -2.33 0.77 5.93
N LEU A 8 -1.44 1.68 6.30
CA LEU A 8 -1.75 2.91 7.02
C LEU A 8 -1.66 4.08 6.05
N SER A 9 -2.77 4.79 5.91
CA SER A 9 -2.86 5.95 5.03
C SER A 9 -3.57 7.10 5.72
N ARG A 10 -3.59 8.28 5.10
CA ARG A 10 -4.49 9.35 5.52
C ARG A 10 -5.74 9.35 4.66
N GLY A 11 -6.87 9.74 5.25
CA GLY A 11 -8.14 9.88 4.52
C GLY A 11 -7.96 10.80 3.32
N GLY A 12 -8.18 10.25 2.12
CA GLY A 12 -7.92 10.93 0.84
C GLY A 12 -6.69 10.44 0.07
N GLN A 13 -5.80 9.62 0.64
CA GLN A 13 -4.62 9.07 -0.06
C GLN A 13 -4.86 7.72 -0.74
N GLY A 14 -6.06 7.15 -0.62
CA GLY A 14 -6.47 5.95 -1.35
C GLY A 14 -5.94 4.61 -0.80
N GLY A 15 -5.68 4.49 0.51
CA GLY A 15 -5.23 3.21 1.11
C GLY A 15 -6.17 2.02 0.85
N VAL A 16 -7.49 2.25 0.91
CA VAL A 16 -8.50 1.23 0.59
C VAL A 16 -8.47 0.84 -0.89
N THR A 17 -8.22 1.80 -1.78
CA THR A 17 -8.07 1.51 -3.22
C THR A 17 -6.81 0.70 -3.47
N ALA A 18 -5.70 1.04 -2.82
CA ALA A 18 -4.46 0.29 -2.94
C ALA A 18 -4.60 -1.17 -2.49
N SER A 19 -5.28 -1.43 -1.36
CA SER A 19 -5.50 -2.80 -0.90
C SER A 19 -6.37 -3.60 -1.87
N ARG A 20 -7.36 -2.98 -2.51
CA ARG A 20 -8.18 -3.61 -3.56
C ARG A 20 -7.36 -3.93 -4.81
N ILE A 21 -6.55 -3.00 -5.30
CA ILE A 21 -5.68 -3.22 -6.46
C ILE A 21 -4.70 -4.36 -6.18
N LEU A 22 -4.06 -4.38 -5.00
CA LEU A 22 -3.17 -5.45 -4.58
C LEU A 22 -3.88 -6.81 -4.51
N ALA A 23 -5.13 -6.85 -4.04
CA ALA A 23 -5.90 -8.08 -3.99
C ALA A 23 -6.21 -8.59 -5.40
N SER A 24 -6.67 -7.73 -6.32
CA SER A 24 -6.89 -8.10 -7.72
C SER A 24 -5.59 -8.58 -8.39
N ALA A 25 -4.48 -7.88 -8.19
CA ALA A 25 -3.18 -8.27 -8.74
C ALA A 25 -2.71 -9.64 -8.21
N ALA A 26 -2.87 -9.89 -6.90
CA ALA A 26 -2.57 -11.19 -6.32
C ALA A 26 -3.49 -12.31 -6.87
N THR A 27 -4.76 -12.00 -7.17
CA THR A 27 -5.66 -12.94 -7.84
C THR A 27 -5.23 -13.23 -9.28
N TYR A 28 -4.70 -12.24 -10.00
CA TYR A 28 -4.11 -12.46 -11.32
C TYR A 28 -2.83 -13.31 -11.29
N GLU A 29 -2.09 -13.32 -10.18
CA GLU A 29 -1.02 -14.29 -9.93
C GLU A 29 -1.51 -15.71 -9.60
N GLY A 30 -2.82 -15.96 -9.60
CA GLY A 30 -3.39 -17.25 -9.23
C GLY A 30 -3.42 -17.50 -7.72
N ARG A 31 -3.28 -16.44 -6.90
CA ARG A 31 -3.35 -16.52 -5.43
C ARG A 31 -4.73 -16.11 -4.92
N TRP A 32 -5.06 -16.56 -3.71
CA TRP A 32 -6.24 -16.12 -3.00
C TRP A 32 -5.92 -14.83 -2.26
N ALA A 33 -6.76 -13.80 -2.43
CA ALA A 33 -6.54 -12.52 -1.79
C ALA A 33 -7.82 -11.95 -1.17
N GLN A 34 -7.64 -11.16 -0.12
CA GLN A 34 -8.73 -10.45 0.54
C GLN A 34 -8.26 -9.05 0.93
N ALA A 35 -8.92 -8.03 0.37
CA ALA A 35 -8.82 -6.65 0.83
C ALA A 35 -9.89 -6.40 1.90
N ILE A 36 -9.50 -5.86 3.06
CA ILE A 36 -10.42 -5.60 4.17
C ILE A 36 -10.23 -4.14 4.59
N PRO A 37 -11.17 -3.23 4.29
CA PRO A 37 -11.13 -1.89 4.83
C PRO A 37 -11.51 -1.89 6.31
N GLU A 38 -10.88 -1.02 7.11
CA GLU A 38 -11.35 -0.68 8.45
C GLU A 38 -11.88 0.75 8.40
N PHE A 39 -13.15 0.92 8.75
CA PHE A 39 -13.78 2.23 8.81
C PHE A 39 -14.19 2.53 10.25
N GLY A 40 -13.77 3.69 10.75
CA GLY A 40 -14.25 4.28 12.01
C GLY A 40 -15.03 5.57 11.77
N ALA A 41 -15.07 6.46 12.76
CA ALA A 41 -15.57 7.83 12.62
C ALA A 41 -14.55 8.74 11.89
N GLU A 42 -14.00 8.28 10.77
CA GLU A 42 -12.86 8.91 10.12
C GLU A 42 -13.28 10.13 9.31
N ARG A 43 -12.71 11.28 9.65
CA ARG A 43 -12.76 12.51 8.86
C ARG A 43 -11.58 12.58 7.89
N ARG A 44 -11.65 13.43 6.86
CA ARG A 44 -10.54 13.65 5.91
C ARG A 44 -9.24 13.95 6.66
N GLY A 45 -8.14 13.33 6.23
CA GLY A 45 -6.84 13.49 6.87
C GLY A 45 -6.61 12.69 8.16
N ALA A 46 -7.62 12.01 8.71
CA ALA A 46 -7.45 11.01 9.77
C ALA A 46 -6.63 9.81 9.27
N ILE A 47 -6.03 9.07 10.19
CA ILE A 47 -5.36 7.81 9.85
C ILE A 47 -6.45 6.81 9.47
N VAL A 48 -6.30 6.21 8.30
CA VAL A 48 -7.16 5.18 7.74
C VAL A 48 -6.37 3.89 7.67
N ARG A 49 -6.97 2.81 8.14
CA ARG A 49 -6.38 1.47 8.13
C ARG A 49 -7.09 0.59 7.11
N SER A 50 -6.31 -0.15 6.37
CA SER A 50 -6.82 -1.22 5.53
C SER A 50 -5.87 -2.40 5.56
N TYR A 51 -6.40 -3.56 5.21
CA TYR A 51 -5.71 -4.82 5.34
C TYR A 51 -5.69 -5.55 4.01
N LEU A 52 -4.65 -6.34 3.83
CA LEU A 52 -4.52 -7.28 2.72
C LEU A 52 -4.10 -8.64 3.29
N ARG A 53 -4.83 -9.68 2.92
CA ARG A 53 -4.44 -11.07 3.17
C ARG A 53 -4.21 -11.75 1.83
N VAL A 54 -3.07 -12.42 1.67
CA VAL A 54 -2.72 -13.15 0.44
C VAL A 54 -2.32 -14.58 0.80
N SER A 55 -2.76 -15.55 0.03
CA SER A 55 -2.62 -16.97 0.35
C SER A 55 -2.52 -17.80 -0.92
N ASP A 56 -1.74 -18.87 -0.89
CA ASP A 56 -1.67 -19.81 -2.01
C ASP A 56 -2.86 -20.81 -2.00
N GLY A 57 -3.76 -20.70 -1.02
CA GLY A 57 -4.99 -21.49 -0.91
C GLY A 57 -6.15 -20.70 -0.28
N ILE A 58 -7.34 -21.30 -0.27
CA ILE A 58 -8.60 -20.66 0.15
C ILE A 58 -8.47 -19.94 1.50
N ILE A 59 -8.88 -18.67 1.54
CA ILE A 59 -8.96 -17.87 2.77
C ILE A 59 -10.34 -18.10 3.40
N LYS A 60 -10.38 -18.80 4.54
CA LYS A 60 -11.62 -19.01 5.33
C LYS A 60 -11.85 -17.95 6.41
N ARG A 61 -10.84 -17.13 6.72
CA ARG A 61 -10.88 -16.14 7.79
C ARG A 61 -11.38 -14.80 7.26
N HIS A 62 -12.39 -14.24 7.93
CA HIS A 62 -12.98 -12.93 7.63
C HIS A 62 -12.92 -12.04 8.88
N SER A 63 -11.71 -11.65 9.27
CA SER A 63 -11.46 -10.80 10.44
C SER A 63 -10.36 -9.78 10.15
N LYS A 64 -10.31 -8.73 10.96
CA LYS A 64 -9.18 -7.80 10.98
C LYS A 64 -7.86 -8.52 11.30
N ILE A 65 -6.75 -7.85 10.95
CA ILE A 65 -5.39 -8.37 11.12
C ILE A 65 -4.80 -7.78 12.40
N TYR A 66 -4.40 -8.68 13.32
CA TYR A 66 -3.76 -8.30 14.59
C TYR A 66 -2.24 -8.50 14.55
N ARG A 67 -1.75 -9.37 13.67
CA ARG A 67 -0.33 -9.60 13.42
C ARG A 67 -0.11 -9.53 11.92
N ALA A 68 0.88 -8.75 11.51
CA ALA A 68 1.19 -8.57 10.10
C ALA A 68 2.60 -9.04 9.80
N ASP A 69 2.82 -9.51 8.58
CA ASP A 69 4.13 -9.81 8.00
C ASP A 69 4.76 -8.57 7.36
N GLY A 70 3.95 -7.56 7.05
CA GLY A 70 4.42 -6.30 6.47
C GLY A 70 3.47 -5.13 6.70
N LEU A 71 4.04 -3.94 6.67
CA LEU A 71 3.30 -2.69 6.87
C LEU A 71 3.68 -1.65 5.80
N SER A 72 2.66 -1.10 5.15
CA SER A 72 2.81 0.01 4.21
C SER A 72 2.29 1.31 4.81
N ILE A 73 3.06 2.39 4.70
CA ILE A 73 2.75 3.69 5.32
C ILE A 73 2.76 4.77 4.24
N PHE A 74 1.59 5.34 3.93
CA PHE A 74 1.42 6.27 2.79
C PHE A 74 1.84 7.72 3.10
N SER A 75 2.29 7.99 4.32
CA SER A 75 2.85 9.28 4.68
C SER A 75 3.76 9.15 5.89
N SER A 76 4.98 9.67 5.81
CA SER A 76 5.88 9.80 6.95
C SER A 76 5.26 10.57 8.13
N LYS A 77 4.28 11.45 7.89
CA LYS A 77 3.51 12.13 8.96
C LYS A 77 2.73 11.17 9.87
N ILE A 78 2.44 9.95 9.41
CA ILE A 78 1.79 8.93 10.26
C ILE A 78 2.77 8.46 11.35
N LEU A 79 4.07 8.37 11.03
CA LEU A 79 5.11 7.93 11.98
C LEU A 79 5.24 8.87 13.18
N SER A 80 4.92 10.17 13.01
CA SER A 80 4.92 11.13 14.11
C SER A 80 3.63 11.14 14.94
N LEU A 81 2.58 10.42 14.52
CA LEU A 81 1.26 10.45 15.16
C LEU A 81 0.96 9.19 15.97
N ILE A 82 1.61 8.07 15.65
CA ILE A 82 1.37 6.78 16.30
C ILE A 82 2.68 6.04 16.54
N ASP A 83 2.74 5.31 17.65
CA ASP A 83 3.82 4.36 17.91
C ASP A 83 3.48 3.03 17.20
N ILE A 84 4.11 2.81 16.05
CA ILE A 84 3.89 1.61 15.24
C ILE A 84 4.19 0.32 16.02
N LYS A 85 5.22 0.30 16.87
CA LYS A 85 5.61 -0.90 17.60
C LYS A 85 4.60 -1.24 18.69
N ARG A 86 4.03 -0.22 19.34
CA ARG A 86 2.97 -0.42 20.32
C ARG A 86 1.70 -0.94 19.67
N GLU A 87 1.35 -0.43 18.49
CA GLU A 87 0.14 -0.80 17.75
C GLU A 87 0.25 -2.17 17.08
N ILE A 88 1.44 -2.53 16.59
CA ILE A 88 1.71 -3.78 15.88
C ILE A 88 3.02 -4.37 16.42
N PRO A 89 2.98 -5.09 17.56
CA PRO A 89 4.17 -5.58 18.26
C PRO A 89 4.72 -6.84 17.61
N ASN A 90 5.26 -6.72 16.38
CA ASN A 90 5.89 -7.81 15.64
C ASN A 90 7.13 -7.29 14.90
N ASP A 91 8.02 -8.21 14.50
CA ASP A 91 9.15 -7.90 13.63
C ASP A 91 8.66 -7.67 12.19
N LEU A 92 8.48 -6.40 11.82
CA LEU A 92 7.87 -6.01 10.54
C LEU A 92 8.90 -5.55 9.52
N THR A 93 8.67 -5.90 8.26
CA THR A 93 9.23 -5.18 7.12
C THR A 93 8.29 -4.03 6.74
N LEU A 94 8.85 -2.83 6.57
CA LEU A 94 8.11 -1.61 6.24
C LEU A 94 8.33 -1.19 4.79
N ILE A 95 7.32 -0.57 4.18
CA ILE A 95 7.46 0.29 3.00
C ILE A 95 6.81 1.64 3.30
N VAL A 96 7.59 2.72 3.21
CA VAL A 96 7.16 4.06 3.62
C VAL A 96 7.21 5.03 2.45
N ASN A 97 6.13 5.78 2.24
CA ASN A 97 6.15 6.95 1.38
C ASN A 97 7.01 8.04 2.04
N SER A 98 8.24 8.18 1.56
CA SER A 98 9.25 9.10 2.07
C SER A 98 10.30 9.38 0.99
N PRO A 99 10.76 10.63 0.85
CA PRO A 99 11.85 10.98 -0.07
C PRO A 99 13.22 10.43 0.37
N TYR A 100 13.36 10.07 1.64
CA TYR A 100 14.58 9.53 2.22
C TYR A 100 14.25 8.37 3.15
N LYS A 101 15.25 7.53 3.43
CA LYS A 101 15.14 6.43 4.39
C LYS A 101 14.67 6.97 5.76
N PRO A 102 13.52 6.51 6.28
CA PRO A 102 13.09 6.88 7.61
C PRO A 102 14.09 6.39 8.66
N ASP A 103 14.43 7.27 9.59
CA ASP A 103 15.23 6.91 10.77
C ASP A 103 14.32 6.23 11.80
N LEU A 104 14.15 4.91 11.65
CA LEU A 104 13.33 4.07 12.51
C LEU A 104 14.14 2.85 12.93
N GLU A 105 14.12 2.53 14.21
CA GLU A 105 14.81 1.36 14.74
C GLU A 105 13.86 0.20 15.04
N GLY A 106 14.39 -1.02 15.14
CA GLY A 106 13.67 -2.23 15.56
C GLY A 106 12.54 -2.66 14.62
N PHE A 107 12.74 -2.46 13.34
CA PHE A 107 12.02 -3.11 12.25
C PHE A 107 12.99 -4.03 11.51
N LYS A 108 12.49 -5.15 10.99
CA LYS A 108 13.30 -6.12 10.25
C LYS A 108 14.02 -5.47 9.06
N GLU A 109 13.25 -4.75 8.26
CA GLU A 109 13.70 -4.06 7.06
C GLU A 109 12.84 -2.82 6.84
N ILE A 110 13.43 -1.77 6.29
CA ILE A 110 12.73 -0.52 5.98
C ILE A 110 12.99 -0.17 4.53
N TYR A 111 11.94 -0.25 3.72
CA TYR A 111 11.94 0.22 2.36
C TYR A 111 11.26 1.60 2.29
N TYR A 112 11.61 2.37 1.28
CA TYR A 112 11.01 3.68 1.04
C TYR A 112 10.93 4.01 -0.45
N VAL A 113 10.01 4.90 -0.78
CA VAL A 113 9.83 5.48 -2.12
C VAL A 113 9.16 6.84 -1.98
N ASP A 114 9.56 7.82 -2.81
CA ASP A 114 8.90 9.13 -2.85
C ASP A 114 7.63 9.09 -3.70
N ALA A 115 6.63 8.34 -3.25
CA ALA A 115 5.36 8.23 -3.95
C ALA A 115 4.61 9.58 -4.05
N THR A 116 4.93 10.54 -3.18
CA THR A 116 4.37 11.89 -3.23
C THR A 116 4.86 12.65 -4.46
N SER A 117 6.18 12.69 -4.66
CA SER A 117 6.77 13.35 -5.84
C SER A 117 6.36 12.64 -7.13
N ILE A 118 6.27 11.31 -7.13
CA ILE A 118 5.77 10.52 -8.26
C ILE A 118 4.32 10.92 -8.59
N ALA A 119 3.43 10.97 -7.59
CA ALA A 119 2.04 11.37 -7.82
C ALA A 119 1.92 12.80 -8.37
N LEU A 120 2.73 13.75 -7.85
CA LEU A 120 2.75 15.12 -8.35
C LEU A 120 3.24 15.21 -9.80
N LYS A 121 4.30 14.48 -10.14
CA LYS A 121 4.86 14.41 -11.49
C LYS A 121 3.85 13.90 -12.52
N HIS A 122 3.01 12.93 -12.14
CA HIS A 122 2.00 12.34 -13.01
C HIS A 122 0.62 13.01 -12.90
N ASP A 123 0.52 14.19 -12.27
CA ASP A 123 -0.73 14.95 -12.12
C ASP A 123 -1.85 14.14 -11.42
N LEU A 124 -1.47 13.30 -10.46
CA LEU A 124 -2.38 12.52 -9.62
C LEU A 124 -2.71 13.30 -8.35
N VAL A 125 -3.41 14.42 -8.52
CA VAL A 125 -3.82 15.30 -7.42
C VAL A 125 -5.34 15.41 -7.38
N LEU A 126 -5.93 15.15 -6.22
CA LEU A 126 -7.37 15.31 -6.01
C LEU A 126 -7.63 16.28 -4.85
N ALA A 127 -8.33 17.36 -5.15
CA ALA A 127 -8.66 18.43 -4.19
C ALA A 127 -7.41 18.95 -3.42
N GLY A 128 -6.28 19.08 -4.11
CA GLY A 128 -5.01 19.57 -3.56
C GLY A 128 -4.18 18.52 -2.81
N TRP A 129 -4.60 17.25 -2.79
CA TRP A 129 -3.85 16.16 -2.15
C TRP A 129 -3.26 15.20 -3.19
N PRO A 130 -1.95 14.89 -3.10
CA PRO A 130 -1.34 13.84 -3.90
C PRO A 130 -1.96 12.47 -3.60
N ILE A 131 -2.38 11.76 -4.64
CA ILE A 131 -2.98 10.43 -4.57
C ILE A 131 -1.89 9.39 -4.84
N VAL A 132 -1.37 8.82 -3.76
CA VAL A 132 -0.17 7.96 -3.79
C VAL A 132 -0.49 6.47 -3.87
N ASN A 133 -1.76 6.10 -4.01
CA ASN A 133 -2.24 4.73 -3.84
C ASN A 133 -1.62 3.72 -4.81
N THR A 134 -1.56 4.02 -6.11
CA THR A 134 -1.05 3.11 -7.14
C THR A 134 0.47 2.98 -7.09
N ALA A 135 1.17 4.10 -6.89
CA ALA A 135 2.61 4.11 -6.60
C ALA A 135 2.94 3.24 -5.38
N MET A 136 2.24 3.44 -4.25
CA MET A 136 2.48 2.67 -3.03
C MET A 136 2.03 1.20 -3.14
N ALA A 137 0.94 0.91 -3.88
CA ALA A 137 0.52 -0.46 -4.16
C ALA A 137 1.60 -1.21 -4.94
N SER A 138 2.16 -0.58 -5.97
CA SER A 138 3.24 -1.13 -6.77
C SER A 138 4.51 -1.39 -5.94
N ALA A 139 4.93 -0.40 -5.15
CA ALA A 139 6.06 -0.53 -4.23
C ALA A 139 5.86 -1.67 -3.21
N MET A 140 4.67 -1.75 -2.62
CA MET A 140 4.29 -2.81 -1.70
C MET A 140 4.31 -4.19 -2.36
N ALA A 141 3.84 -4.29 -3.61
CA ALA A 141 3.85 -5.54 -4.35
C ALA A 141 5.27 -6.07 -4.57
N LYS A 142 6.20 -5.18 -4.95
CA LYS A 142 7.63 -5.50 -5.12
C LYS A 142 8.29 -5.95 -3.81
N VAL A 143 8.15 -5.15 -2.75
CA VAL A 143 8.81 -5.41 -1.45
C VAL A 143 8.39 -6.75 -0.86
N PHE A 144 7.10 -7.08 -0.95
CA PHE A 144 6.55 -8.26 -0.29
C PHE A 144 6.34 -9.47 -1.21
N ASN A 145 6.74 -9.35 -2.48
CA ASN A 145 6.51 -10.36 -3.52
C ASN A 145 5.03 -10.79 -3.58
N ILE A 146 4.13 -9.81 -3.67
CA ILE A 146 2.68 -10.04 -3.72
C ILE A 146 2.26 -10.41 -5.15
N ALA A 147 2.71 -9.62 -6.12
CA ALA A 147 2.43 -9.79 -7.54
C ALA A 147 3.51 -9.13 -8.41
N SER A 148 3.63 -9.57 -9.66
CA SER A 148 4.44 -8.94 -10.70
C SER A 148 3.91 -7.55 -11.08
N ILE A 149 4.78 -6.74 -11.68
CA ILE A 149 4.38 -5.42 -12.18
C ILE A 149 3.28 -5.50 -13.24
N ASP A 150 3.31 -6.50 -14.12
CA ASP A 150 2.29 -6.70 -15.17
C ASP A 150 0.90 -6.94 -14.57
N ASN A 151 0.82 -7.74 -13.50
CA ASN A 151 -0.44 -7.99 -12.80
C ASN A 151 -0.91 -6.79 -11.98
N ILE A 152 0.00 -5.93 -11.51
CA ILE A 152 -0.36 -4.64 -10.92
C ILE A 152 -0.94 -3.70 -11.98
N VAL A 153 -0.32 -3.59 -13.15
CA VAL A 153 -0.82 -2.79 -14.29
C VAL A 153 -2.22 -3.26 -14.67
N LYS A 154 -2.40 -4.58 -14.86
CA LYS A 154 -3.70 -5.17 -15.17
C LYS A 154 -4.79 -4.84 -14.13
N ALA A 155 -4.44 -4.89 -12.84
CA ALA A 155 -5.36 -4.52 -11.76
C ALA A 155 -5.70 -3.02 -11.74
N ILE A 156 -4.77 -2.16 -12.15
CA ILE A 156 -5.00 -0.72 -12.30
C ILE A 156 -5.96 -0.46 -13.48
N GLU A 157 -5.79 -1.13 -14.61
CA GLU A 157 -6.66 -1.04 -15.79
C GLU A 157 -8.09 -1.53 -15.53
N GLU A 158 -8.26 -2.51 -14.63
CA GLU A 158 -9.60 -2.93 -14.19
C GLU A 158 -10.28 -1.85 -13.34
N TYR A 159 -9.52 -1.13 -12.52
CA TYR A 159 -10.06 -0.17 -11.56
C TYR A 159 -10.28 1.23 -12.16
N PHE A 160 -9.41 1.65 -13.09
CA PHE A 160 -9.40 2.97 -13.70
C PHE A 160 -9.50 2.86 -15.22
N SER A 161 -10.06 3.87 -15.90
CA SER A 161 -10.19 3.88 -17.36
C SER A 161 -9.79 5.22 -17.98
N GLY A 162 -9.35 5.20 -19.24
CA GLY A 162 -8.94 6.41 -19.96
C GLY A 162 -7.63 7.01 -19.44
N GLU A 163 -7.49 8.33 -19.55
CA GLU A 163 -6.23 9.05 -19.22
C GLU A 163 -5.77 8.83 -17.78
N ILE A 164 -6.71 8.74 -16.83
CA ILE A 164 -6.38 8.51 -15.41
C ILE A 164 -5.75 7.13 -15.20
N ALA A 165 -6.10 6.12 -15.98
CA ALA A 165 -5.46 4.81 -15.93
C ALA A 165 -3.99 4.90 -16.36
N ILE A 166 -3.71 5.59 -17.46
CA ILE A 166 -2.35 5.79 -18.00
C ILE A 166 -1.45 6.51 -16.97
N LYS A 167 -1.97 7.56 -16.33
CA LYS A 167 -1.26 8.30 -15.26
C LYS A 167 -0.95 7.38 -14.07
N ASN A 168 -1.92 6.58 -13.64
CA ASN A 168 -1.75 5.64 -12.53
C ASN A 168 -0.78 4.50 -12.85
N ILE A 169 -0.80 3.97 -14.07
CA ILE A 169 0.14 2.94 -14.54
C ILE A 169 1.56 3.49 -14.54
N SER A 170 1.76 4.68 -15.11
CA SER A 170 3.07 5.34 -15.14
C SER A 170 3.63 5.58 -13.73
N ALA A 171 2.78 6.04 -12.80
CA ALA A 171 3.15 6.22 -11.40
C ALA A 171 3.49 4.89 -10.71
N ALA A 172 2.75 3.81 -11.00
CA ALA A 172 3.02 2.49 -10.46
C ALA A 172 4.35 1.91 -10.97
N MET A 173 4.63 2.03 -12.27
CA MET A 173 5.89 1.55 -12.86
C MET A 173 7.10 2.32 -12.31
N GLU A 174 7.02 3.65 -12.26
CA GLU A 174 8.09 4.48 -11.70
C GLU A 174 8.34 4.14 -10.22
N ALA A 175 7.28 3.98 -9.43
CA ALA A 175 7.43 3.58 -8.03
C ALA A 175 8.05 2.19 -7.88
N TRP A 176 7.69 1.24 -8.75
CA TRP A 176 8.29 -0.10 -8.77
C TRP A 176 9.80 -0.02 -8.90
N ASP A 177 10.31 0.79 -9.83
CA ASP A 177 11.74 0.91 -10.10
C ASP A 177 12.48 1.68 -8.99
N MET A 178 11.83 2.68 -8.39
CA MET A 178 12.45 3.59 -7.42
C MET A 178 12.47 3.08 -5.97
N VAL A 179 11.84 1.94 -5.64
CA VAL A 179 11.89 1.39 -4.27
C VAL A 179 13.35 1.19 -3.83
N ALA A 180 13.69 1.80 -2.71
CA ALA A 180 14.97 1.67 -2.04
C ALA A 180 14.83 1.04 -0.65
N ARG A 181 15.95 0.62 -0.07
CA ARG A 181 16.08 -0.03 1.25
C ARG A 181 17.00 0.78 2.16
#